data_AF-A0A2D5LIC4-F1
#
_entry.id   AF-A0A2D5LIC4-F1
#
_cell.length_a   1.000
_cell.length_b   1.000
_cell.length_c   1.000
_cell.angle_alpha   90.00
_cell.angle_beta   90.00
_cell.angle_gamma   90.00
#
_symmetry.space_group_name_H-M   'P 1'
#
loop_
_entity.id
_entity.type
_entity.pdbx_description
1 polymer ?
#
loop_
_entity_poly.entity_id
_entity_poly.type
_entity_poly.pdbx_seq_one_letter_code
_entity_poly.pdbx_strand_id
1 'polypeptide(L)' 'MDGDIVALILAPLIIFLIFVAPIWLILHYRSKKQVSQGLSAEEQVALQELAGKAEAMSERIQTLEAILDSEAPEWRNRA' A
#
# COMPACT_ATOMS: atom_id res chain seq x y z
N MET A 1 -18.88 1.28 53.50
CA MET A 1 -19.61 2.05 52.47
C MET A 1 -18.69 2.53 51.36
N ASP A 2 -17.44 2.92 51.65
CA ASP A 2 -16.53 3.41 50.60
C ASP A 2 -16.10 2.31 49.60
N GLY A 3 -15.88 1.08 50.06
CA GLY A 3 -15.50 -0.04 49.19
C GLY A 3 -16.57 -0.45 48.17
N ASP A 4 -17.84 -0.35 48.54
CA ASP A 4 -18.96 -0.73 47.65
C ASP A 4 -19.13 0.28 46.51
N ILE A 5 -18.93 1.56 46.80
CA ILE A 5 -18.96 2.64 45.79
C ILE A 5 -17.78 2.49 44.82
N VAL A 6 -16.60 2.16 45.34
CA VAL A 6 -15.41 1.88 44.52
C VAL A 6 -15.67 0.68 43.60
N ALA A 7 -16.25 -0.40 44.11
CA ALA A 7 -16.59 -1.58 43.30
C ALA A 7 -17.62 -1.28 42.20
N LEU A 8 -18.64 -0.46 42.49
CA LEU A 8 -19.66 -0.04 41.52
C LEU A 8 -19.07 0.71 40.32
N ILE A 9 -18.01 1.50 40.55
CA ILE A 9 -17.33 2.27 39.50
C ILE A 9 -16.28 1.41 38.76
N LEU A 10 -15.53 0.57 39.46
CA LEU A 10 -14.47 -0.24 38.87
C LEU A 10 -14.98 -1.44 38.07
N ALA A 11 -16.07 -2.08 38.48
CA ALA A 11 -16.63 -3.24 37.76
C ALA A 11 -16.90 -2.97 36.27
N PRO A 12 -17.64 -1.91 35.87
CA PRO A 12 -17.85 -1.62 34.45
C PRO A 12 -16.57 -1.24 33.71
N LEU A 13 -15.61 -0.57 34.37
CA LEU A 13 -14.31 -0.25 33.77
C LEU A 13 -13.48 -1.50 33.46
N ILE A 14 -13.46 -2.47 34.37
CA ILE A 14 -12.75 -3.74 34.17
C ILE A 14 -13.39 -4.52 33.02
N ILE A 15 -14.73 -4.62 33.00
CA ILE A 15 -15.46 -5.27 31.91
C ILE A 15 -15.15 -4.58 30.58
N PHE A 16 -15.18 -3.26 30.54
CA PHE A 16 -14.81 -2.48 29.36
C PHE A 16 -13.39 -2.80 28.89
N LEU A 17 -12.41 -2.86 29.79
CA LEU A 17 -11.03 -3.21 29.45
C LEU A 17 -10.90 -4.63 28.90
N ILE A 18 -11.64 -5.60 29.45
CA ILE A 18 -11.64 -6.98 28.98
C ILE A 18 -12.17 -7.09 27.55
N PHE A 19 -13.08 -6.22 27.11
CA PHE A 19 -13.59 -6.24 25.74
C PHE A 19 -12.79 -5.34 24.79
N VAL A 20 -12.51 -4.10 25.21
CA VAL A 20 -11.91 -3.09 24.34
C VAL A 20 -10.42 -3.31 24.15
N ALA A 21 -9.69 -3.72 25.20
CA ALA A 21 -8.24 -3.92 25.06
C ALA A 21 -7.90 -5.07 24.10
N PRO A 22 -8.58 -6.24 24.12
CA PRO A 22 -8.34 -7.29 23.13
C PRO A 22 -8.73 -6.89 21.71
N ILE A 23 -9.86 -6.18 21.52
CA ILE A 23 -10.26 -5.67 20.20
C ILE A 23 -9.21 -4.70 19.67
N TRP A 24 -8.74 -3.78 20.51
CA TRP A 24 -7.69 -2.83 20.14
C TRP A 24 -6.37 -3.54 19.78
N LEU A 25 -5.97 -4.54 20.56
CA LEU A 25 -4.79 -5.36 20.27
C LEU A 25 -4.93 -6.05 18.91
N ILE A 26 -6.07 -6.70 18.63
CA ILE A 26 -6.32 -7.35 17.34
C ILE A 26 -6.21 -6.31 16.21
N LEU A 27 -6.85 -5.15 16.33
CA LEU A 27 -6.80 -4.10 15.31
C LEU A 27 -5.38 -3.55 15.11
N HIS A 28 -4.64 -3.32 16.19
CA HIS A 28 -3.27 -2.81 16.14
C HIS A 28 -2.34 -3.77 15.38
N TYR A 29 -2.41 -5.06 15.70
CA TYR A 29 -1.55 -6.07 15.06
C TYR A 29 -2.01 -6.40 13.64
N ARG A 30 -3.32 -6.37 13.36
CA ARG A 30 -3.85 -6.60 12.02
C ARG A 30 -3.49 -5.48 11.04
N SER A 31 -3.58 -4.23 11.49
CA SER A 31 -3.14 -3.06 10.71
C SER A 31 -1.64 -3.12 10.41
N LYS A 32 -0.82 -3.44 11.42
CA LYS A 32 0.63 -3.58 11.26
C LYS A 32 0.99 -4.72 10.30
N LYS A 33 0.27 -5.84 10.35
CA LYS A 33 0.44 -6.97 9.42
C LYS A 33 0.06 -6.60 7.99
N GLN A 34 -0.98 -5.79 7.79
CA GLN A 34 -1.42 -5.37 6.45
C GLN A 34 -0.41 -4.40 5.81
N VAL A 35 0.22 -3.53 6.60
CA VAL A 35 1.29 -2.64 6.10
C VAL A 35 2.59 -3.40 5.82
N SER A 36 2.87 -4.48 6.54
CA SER A 36 4.05 -5.33 6.30
C SER A 36 3.81 -6.46 5.29
N GLN A 37 2.57 -6.67 4.86
CA GLN A 37 2.27 -7.62 3.79
C GLN A 37 2.75 -6.99 2.49
N GLY A 38 3.85 -7.52 1.95
CA GLY A 38 4.25 -7.23 0.59
C GLY A 38 3.18 -7.64 -0.42
N LEU A 39 3.47 -7.44 -1.70
CA LEU A 39 2.54 -7.69 -2.79
C LEU A 39 2.02 -9.13 -2.78
N SER A 40 0.72 -9.30 -3.01
CA SER A 40 0.13 -10.61 -3.27
C SER A 40 0.73 -11.24 -4.54
N ALA A 41 0.51 -12.54 -4.75
CA ALA A 41 0.98 -13.21 -5.96
C ALA A 41 0.38 -12.57 -7.22
N GLU A 42 -0.90 -12.19 -7.17
CA GLU A 42 -1.60 -11.50 -8.25
C GLU A 42 -1.02 -10.10 -8.52
N GLU A 43 -0.73 -9.34 -7.46
CA GLU A 43 -0.10 -8.03 -7.58
C GLU A 43 1.31 -8.12 -8.17
N GLN A 44 2.08 -9.16 -7.81
CA GLN A 44 3.40 -9.41 -8.39
C GLN A 44 3.31 -9.73 -9.89
N VAL A 45 2.35 -10.54 -10.31
CA VAL A 45 2.11 -10.84 -11.73
C VAL A 45 1.73 -9.57 -12.50
N ALA A 46 0.81 -8.77 -11.96
CA ALA A 46 0.41 -7.51 -12.59
C ALA A 46 1.59 -6.52 -12.71
N LEU A 47 2.45 -6.43 -11.70
CA LEU A 47 3.65 -5.60 -11.78
C LEU A 47 4.65 -6.10 -12.81
N GLN A 48 4.85 -7.42 -12.93
CA GLN A 48 5.71 -7.98 -13.98
C GLN A 48 5.17 -7.67 -15.38
N GLU A 49 3.85 -7.75 -15.57
CA GLU A 49 3.23 -7.38 -16.83
C GLU A 49 3.42 -5.89 -17.16
N LEU A 50 3.24 -5.02 -16.17
CA LEU A 50 3.48 -3.57 -16.33
C LEU A 50 4.95 -3.25 -16.63
N ALA A 51 5.89 -3.93 -15.97
CA ALA A 51 7.31 -3.79 -16.24
C ALA A 51 7.66 -4.22 -17.67
N GLY A 52 7.13 -5.37 -18.12
CA GLY A 52 7.32 -5.83 -19.51
C GLY A 52 6.74 -4.86 -20.54
N LYS A 53 5.58 -4.25 -20.25
CA LYS A 53 4.99 -3.21 -21.09
C LYS A 53 5.85 -1.94 -21.14
N ALA A 54 6.46 -1.55 -20.03
CA ALA A 54 7.35 -0.39 -19.95
C ALA A 54 8.63 -0.61 -20.76
N GLU A 55 9.22 -1.80 -20.69
CA GLU A 55 10.39 -2.20 -21.49
C GLU A 55 10.08 -2.09 -22.99
N ALA A 56 8.98 -2.73 -23.43
CA ALA A 56 8.55 -2.69 -24.83
C ALA A 56 8.23 -1.26 -25.31
N MET A 57 7.71 -0.41 -24.42
CA MET A 57 7.47 1.00 -24.74
C MET A 57 8.78 1.76 -24.92
N SER A 58 9.80 1.51 -24.08
CA SER A 58 11.12 2.13 -24.19
C SER A 58 11.80 1.79 -25.52
N GLU A 59 11.80 0.52 -25.93
CA GLU A 59 12.36 0.09 -27.22
C GLU A 59 11.65 0.78 -28.40
N ARG A 60 10.33 0.91 -28.32
CA ARG A 60 9.54 1.60 -29.35
C ARG A 60 9.84 3.08 -29.40
N ILE A 61 10.01 3.74 -28.25
CA ILE A 61 10.41 5.16 -28.20
C ILE A 61 11.77 5.34 -28.85
N GLN A 62 12.78 4.52 -28.51
CA GLN A 62 14.11 4.58 -29.13
C GLN A 62 14.04 4.39 -30.65
N THR A 63 13.20 3.45 -31.11
CA THR A 63 12.97 3.22 -32.54
C THR A 63 12.34 4.45 -33.20
N LEU A 64 11.34 5.06 -32.57
CA LEU A 64 10.69 6.26 -33.07
C LEU A 64 11.67 7.44 -33.11
N GLU A 65 12.49 7.62 -32.08
CA GLU A 65 13.54 8.65 -32.04
C GLU A 65 14.56 8.45 -33.15
N ALA A 66 14.98 7.21 -33.42
CA ALA A 66 15.89 6.91 -34.52
C ALA A 66 15.27 7.24 -35.90
N ILE A 67 13.98 6.93 -36.10
CA ILE A 67 13.26 7.29 -37.33
C ILE A 67 13.11 8.80 -37.46
N LEU A 68 12.77 9.50 -36.37
CA LEU A 68 12.65 10.95 -36.36
C LEU A 68 13.99 11.64 -36.63
N ASP A 69 15.10 11.08 -36.11
CA ASP A 69 16.45 11.54 -36.40
C ASP A 69 16.82 11.40 -37.89
N SER A 70 16.34 10.35 -38.56
CA SER A 70 16.59 10.17 -40.00
C SER A 70 15.65 10.99 -40.89
N GLU A 71 14.36 11.06 -40.55
CA GLU A 71 13.31 11.60 -41.44
C GLU A 71 12.99 13.08 -41.16
N ALA A 72 13.26 13.57 -39.96
CA ALA A 72 12.94 14.94 -39.55
C ALA A 72 14.04 15.55 -38.66
N PRO A 73 15.28 15.74 -39.13
CA PRO A 73 16.45 16.06 -38.29
C PRO A 73 16.30 17.24 -37.31
N GLU A 74 15.42 18.21 -37.61
CA GLU A 74 15.15 19.39 -36.79
C GLU A 74 14.01 19.18 -35.75
N TRP A 75 13.48 17.96 -35.61
CA TRP A 75 12.32 17.68 -34.75
C TRP A 75 12.56 18.02 -33.28
N ARG A 76 13.79 17.81 -32.80
CA ARG A 76 14.19 18.14 -31.42
C ARG A 76 14.16 19.64 -31.14
N ASN A 77 14.32 20.49 -32.16
CA ASN A 77 14.28 21.95 -32.01
C ASN A 77 12.86 22.51 -31.97
N ARG A 78 11.83 21.65 -32.10
CA ARG A 78 10.41 22.01 -32.10
C ARG A 78 9.66 21.60 -30.82
N ALA A 79 10.35 20.91 -29.90
CA ALA A 79 9.79 20.44 -28.62
C ALA A 79 9.88 21.50 -27.52
#